data_AF-A0A1F8LRN8-F1
#
_entry.id   AF-A0A1F8LRN8-F1
#
_cell.length_a   1.000
_cell.length_b   1.000
_cell.length_c   1.000
_cell.angle_alpha   90.00
_cell.angle_beta   90.00
_cell.angle_gamma   90.00
#
_symmetry.space_group_name_H-M   'P 1'
#
loop_
_entity.id
_entity.type
_entity.pdbx_description
1 polymer ?
#
loop_
_entity_poly.entity_id
_entity_poly.type
_entity_poly.pdbx_seq_one_letter_code
_entity_poly.pdbx_strand_id
1 'polypeptide(L)'
;MAEPKVRRMKALFLMFAGAISLILLVLGLYNLVEFSDSVAFCGELCHDVMYPEYTTYQASSHSRVTCAECHVGSGADYLVRSKVTGIPLIFATITNSYERPIPTPVKNLRPARDTCEQCHRPERFAGDLVRVRTTFLADELNTEISNARILRVGGGQEGVASGIHWHVAAKVWFVSQDEKRQEIDWVGIEEDGQYSQQFVDPTMVGELTAEQISTERQLMDCIDCHNRATHVFFSPEKLVDAAMVEGSIDKELPFIKREITSILYPPNPSLEDAYTALESIRDFYQNNYPQIFNTKRDAIEKAIVEAKNVARLTTFPHMQVTWESYQDNAAHQTSPGCFRCHGKLVEKTPEGTGPTINVDCDLCHVELEQPIK
;
A
#
# COMPACT_ATOMS: atom_id res chain seq x y z
N MET A 1 -9.78 8.79 -70.45
CA MET A 1 -9.81 7.56 -69.64
C MET A 1 -8.37 7.14 -69.41
N ALA A 2 -7.87 7.10 -68.17
CA ALA A 2 -6.45 6.77 -67.92
C ALA A 2 -6.13 5.34 -68.39
N GLU A 3 -4.97 5.15 -69.03
CA GLU A 3 -4.50 3.82 -69.48
C GLU A 3 -4.55 2.80 -68.32
N PRO A 4 -4.96 1.55 -68.59
CA PRO A 4 -5.13 0.52 -67.55
C PRO A 4 -3.87 0.28 -66.71
N LYS A 5 -2.66 0.52 -67.25
CA LYS A 5 -1.39 0.45 -66.52
C LYS A 5 -1.24 1.56 -65.46
N VAL A 6 -1.60 2.80 -65.80
CA VAL A 6 -1.54 3.95 -64.87
C VAL A 6 -2.55 3.78 -63.75
N ARG A 7 -3.75 3.24 -64.05
CA ARG A 7 -4.76 2.91 -63.03
C ARG A 7 -4.27 1.84 -62.06
N ARG A 8 -3.62 0.78 -62.56
CA ARG A 8 -3.03 -0.29 -61.74
C ARG A 8 -1.90 0.23 -60.84
N MET A 9 -1.02 1.09 -61.37
CA MET A 9 0.09 1.66 -60.59
C MET A 9 -0.39 2.62 -59.50
N LYS A 10 -1.40 3.46 -59.79
CA LYS A 10 -2.06 4.30 -58.77
C LYS A 10 -2.74 3.47 -57.69
N ALA A 11 -3.42 2.39 -58.07
CA ALA A 11 -4.04 1.47 -57.10
C ALA A 11 -2.99 0.79 -56.21
N LEU A 12 -1.88 0.30 -56.79
CA LEU A 12 -0.78 -0.28 -56.03
C LEU A 12 -0.12 0.74 -55.08
N PHE A 13 0.11 1.96 -55.54
CA PHE A 13 0.63 3.04 -54.71
C PHE A 13 -0.30 3.37 -53.55
N LEU A 14 -1.61 3.53 -53.80
CA LEU A 14 -2.59 3.82 -52.75
C LEU A 14 -2.72 2.66 -51.75
N MET A 15 -2.67 1.41 -52.21
CA MET A 15 -2.66 0.25 -51.31
C MET A 15 -1.40 0.23 -50.45
N PHE A 16 -0.23 0.50 -51.04
CA PHE A 16 1.03 0.52 -50.30
C PHE A 16 1.10 1.68 -49.31
N ALA A 17 0.74 2.90 -49.73
CA ALA A 17 0.66 4.06 -48.86
C ALA A 17 -0.38 3.86 -47.74
N GLY A 18 -1.54 3.29 -48.07
CA GLY A 18 -2.57 2.92 -47.08
C GLY A 18 -2.07 1.90 -46.06
N ALA A 19 -1.35 0.87 -46.51
CA ALA A 19 -0.74 -0.13 -45.63
C ALA A 19 0.31 0.50 -44.70
N ILE A 20 1.20 1.36 -45.22
CA ILE A 20 2.18 2.08 -44.40
C ILE A 20 1.48 2.98 -43.38
N SER A 21 0.49 3.76 -43.80
CA SER A 21 -0.27 4.64 -42.89
C SER A 21 -0.96 3.85 -41.79
N LEU A 22 -1.53 2.68 -42.11
CA LEU A 22 -2.14 1.80 -41.12
C LEU A 22 -1.10 1.24 -40.13
N ILE A 23 0.07 0.82 -40.63
CA ILE A 23 1.17 0.35 -39.76
C ILE A 23 1.63 1.47 -38.83
N LEU A 24 1.85 2.69 -39.35
CA LEU A 24 2.25 3.84 -38.54
C LEU A 24 1.17 4.21 -37.51
N LEU A 25 -0.11 4.12 -37.87
CA LEU A 25 -1.22 4.35 -36.95
C LEU A 25 -1.22 3.32 -35.82
N VAL A 26 -1.07 2.03 -36.14
CA VAL A 26 -1.03 0.96 -35.14
C VAL A 26 0.18 1.13 -34.21
N LEU A 27 1.36 1.42 -34.76
CA LEU A 27 2.55 1.70 -33.96
C LEU A 27 2.35 2.94 -33.08
N GLY A 28 1.75 4.00 -33.60
CA GLY A 28 1.44 5.21 -32.84
C GLY A 28 0.47 4.93 -31.68
N LEU A 29 -0.59 4.16 -31.93
CA LEU A 29 -1.55 3.76 -30.90
C LEU A 29 -0.91 2.86 -29.83
N TYR A 30 -0.07 1.91 -30.24
CA TYR A 30 0.67 1.05 -29.31
C TYR A 30 1.56 1.86 -28.38
N ASN A 31 2.38 2.78 -28.93
CA ASN A 31 3.24 3.65 -28.12
C ASN A 31 2.42 4.56 -27.19
N LEU A 32 1.26 5.05 -27.63
CA LEU A 32 0.39 5.87 -26.78
C LEU A 32 -0.15 5.07 -25.59
N VAL A 33 -0.57 3.83 -25.82
CA VAL A 33 -1.03 2.93 -24.75
C VAL A 33 0.11 2.65 -23.78
N GLU A 34 1.27 2.24 -24.28
CA GLU A 34 2.46 1.93 -23.48
C GLU A 34 2.92 3.13 -22.64
N PHE A 35 2.93 4.34 -23.24
CA PHE A 35 3.22 5.56 -22.49
C PHE A 35 2.18 5.82 -21.40
N SER A 36 0.88 5.67 -21.71
CA SER A 36 -0.21 5.90 -20.75
C SER A 36 -0.30 4.88 -19.61
N ASP A 37 0.44 3.77 -19.70
CA ASP A 37 0.59 2.73 -18.67
C ASP A 37 1.94 2.83 -17.93
N SER A 38 2.80 3.77 -18.34
CA SER A 38 4.11 3.96 -17.75
C SER A 38 4.05 4.64 -16.38
N VAL A 39 5.07 4.38 -15.57
CA VAL A 39 5.29 5.06 -14.29
C VAL A 39 5.41 6.58 -14.46
N ALA A 40 6.05 7.05 -15.54
CA ALA A 40 6.19 8.47 -15.83
C ALA A 40 4.83 9.14 -16.06
N PHE A 41 3.93 8.50 -16.80
CA PHE A 41 2.58 9.02 -17.01
C PHE A 41 1.78 9.06 -15.71
N CYS A 42 1.77 7.97 -14.94
CA CYS A 42 0.96 7.88 -13.73
C CYS A 42 1.52 8.71 -12.56
N GLY A 43 2.84 8.80 -12.39
CA GLY A 43 3.48 9.40 -11.22
C GLY A 43 4.04 10.81 -11.43
N GLU A 44 4.43 11.17 -12.66
CA GLU A 44 5.14 12.42 -12.94
C GLU A 44 4.31 13.43 -13.73
N LEU A 45 3.39 12.99 -14.60
CA LEU A 45 2.61 13.92 -15.42
C LEU A 45 1.69 14.82 -14.57
N CYS A 46 1.07 14.25 -13.53
CA CYS A 46 0.25 14.95 -12.55
C CYS A 46 0.97 15.05 -11.21
N HIS A 47 2.27 15.39 -11.26
CA HIS A 47 3.19 15.34 -10.12
C HIS A 47 2.58 15.89 -8.83
N ASP A 48 1.98 17.08 -8.81
CA ASP A 48 1.47 17.68 -7.56
C ASP A 48 0.39 16.84 -6.84
N VAL A 49 -0.42 16.11 -7.61
CA VAL A 49 -1.48 15.24 -7.08
C VAL A 49 -0.94 13.88 -6.72
N MET A 50 -0.10 13.32 -7.59
CA MET A 50 0.43 11.97 -7.48
C MET A 50 1.72 11.89 -6.66
N TYR A 51 2.29 13.03 -6.25
CA TYR A 51 3.55 13.11 -5.53
C TYR A 51 3.63 12.19 -4.32
N PRO A 52 2.60 12.10 -3.44
CA PRO A 52 2.67 11.21 -2.27
C PRO A 52 2.71 9.74 -2.66
N GLU A 53 1.83 9.34 -3.58
CA GLU A 53 1.70 7.95 -4.05
C GLU A 53 2.94 7.52 -4.85
N TYR A 54 3.47 8.40 -5.71
CA TYR A 54 4.68 8.16 -6.50
C TYR A 54 5.93 8.06 -5.62
N THR A 55 6.05 8.96 -4.64
CA THR A 55 7.20 9.01 -3.72
C THR A 55 7.24 7.76 -2.83
N THR A 56 6.10 7.33 -2.30
CA THR A 56 6.02 6.09 -1.51
C THR A 56 6.21 4.84 -2.36
N TYR A 57 5.68 4.82 -3.60
CA TYR A 57 5.91 3.75 -4.57
C TYR A 57 7.41 3.51 -4.82
N GLN A 58 8.17 4.59 -5.05
CA GLN A 58 9.62 4.50 -5.29
C GLN A 58 10.38 3.89 -4.10
N ALA A 59 9.91 4.12 -2.87
CA ALA A 59 10.50 3.57 -1.66
C ALA A 59 9.99 2.16 -1.30
N SER A 60 9.02 1.62 -2.05
CA SER A 60 8.38 0.35 -1.74
C SER A 60 9.12 -0.87 -2.31
N SER A 61 8.73 -2.06 -1.83
CA SER A 61 9.15 -3.35 -2.41
C SER A 61 8.64 -3.58 -3.83
N HIS A 62 7.69 -2.77 -4.31
CA HIS A 62 7.09 -2.86 -5.64
C HIS A 62 7.58 -1.75 -6.58
N SER A 63 8.63 -0.99 -6.23
CA SER A 63 9.19 0.12 -7.04
C SER A 63 9.67 -0.25 -8.45
N ARG A 64 9.69 -1.53 -8.79
CA ARG A 64 10.04 -2.07 -10.13
C ARG A 64 8.86 -2.69 -10.88
N VAL A 65 7.66 -2.66 -10.30
CA VAL A 65 6.41 -3.10 -10.91
C VAL A 65 5.66 -1.85 -11.35
N THR A 66 5.28 -1.76 -12.62
CA THR A 66 4.63 -0.56 -13.15
C THR A 66 3.28 -0.31 -12.46
N CYS A 67 2.87 0.97 -12.39
CA CYS A 67 1.56 1.33 -11.83
C CYS A 67 0.42 0.58 -12.53
N ALA A 68 0.53 0.42 -13.86
CA ALA A 68 -0.46 -0.27 -14.68
C ALA A 68 -0.58 -1.75 -14.34
N GLU A 69 0.47 -2.47 -13.94
CA GLU A 69 0.35 -3.90 -13.58
C GLU A 69 -0.58 -4.15 -12.39
N CYS A 70 -0.74 -3.16 -11.49
CA CYS A 70 -1.68 -3.25 -10.37
C CYS A 70 -3.00 -2.50 -10.64
N HIS A 71 -2.96 -1.29 -11.20
CA HIS A 71 -4.13 -0.40 -11.29
C HIS A 71 -4.89 -0.47 -12.62
N VAL A 72 -4.24 -0.90 -13.70
CA VAL A 72 -4.87 -1.09 -15.02
C VAL A 72 -5.12 -2.57 -15.28
N GLY A 73 -4.07 -3.39 -15.06
CA GLY A 73 -3.89 -4.84 -15.17
C GLY A 73 -4.09 -5.42 -16.59
N SER A 74 -3.99 -6.75 -16.71
CA SER A 74 -4.10 -7.42 -18.01
C SER A 74 -5.55 -7.54 -18.52
N GLY A 75 -5.70 -7.65 -19.84
CA GLY A 75 -6.98 -7.89 -20.53
C GLY A 75 -7.55 -6.64 -21.21
N ALA A 76 -8.13 -6.82 -22.40
CA ALA A 76 -8.61 -5.72 -23.23
C ALA A 76 -9.76 -4.93 -22.59
N ASP A 77 -10.67 -5.60 -21.86
CA ASP A 77 -11.80 -4.96 -21.18
C ASP A 77 -11.33 -3.97 -20.09
N TYR A 78 -10.42 -4.41 -19.23
CA TYR A 78 -9.88 -3.57 -18.17
C TYR A 78 -8.99 -2.44 -18.70
N LEU A 79 -8.24 -2.69 -19.78
CA LEU A 79 -7.50 -1.63 -20.46
C LEU A 79 -8.46 -0.53 -20.90
N VAL A 80 -9.56 -0.86 -21.59
CA VAL A 80 -10.55 0.14 -22.03
C VAL A 80 -11.24 0.79 -20.84
N ARG A 81 -11.70 0.00 -19.86
CA ARG A 81 -12.40 0.50 -18.67
C ARG A 81 -11.56 1.51 -17.90
N SER A 82 -10.28 1.19 -17.64
CA SER A 82 -9.37 2.08 -16.90
C SER A 82 -9.18 3.42 -17.59
N LYS A 83 -9.04 3.45 -18.92
CA LYS A 83 -8.91 4.70 -19.68
C LYS A 83 -10.20 5.50 -19.67
N VAL A 84 -11.36 4.86 -19.81
CA VAL A 84 -12.66 5.55 -19.76
C VAL A 84 -12.93 6.12 -18.37
N THR A 85 -12.67 5.36 -17.30
CA THR A 85 -12.84 5.84 -15.91
C THR A 85 -11.80 6.87 -15.50
N GLY A 86 -10.66 6.93 -16.20
CA GLY A 86 -9.62 7.94 -15.98
C GLY A 86 -9.94 9.32 -16.56
N ILE A 87 -10.81 9.41 -17.58
CA ILE A 87 -11.16 10.70 -18.22
C ILE A 87 -11.69 11.73 -17.20
N PRO A 88 -12.68 11.40 -16.33
CA PRO A 88 -13.14 12.34 -15.30
C PRO A 88 -12.04 12.77 -14.33
N LEU A 89 -11.07 11.90 -14.03
CA LEU A 89 -9.97 12.21 -13.12
C LEU A 89 -8.99 13.24 -13.72
N ILE A 90 -8.75 13.16 -15.04
CA ILE A 90 -7.97 14.17 -15.77
C ILE A 90 -8.67 15.52 -15.67
N PHE A 91 -9.99 15.57 -15.92
CA PHE A 91 -10.76 16.80 -15.77
C PHE A 91 -10.69 17.33 -14.35
N ALA A 92 -10.93 16.49 -13.33
CA ALA A 92 -10.85 16.88 -11.93
C ALA A 92 -9.47 17.45 -11.56
N THR A 93 -8.40 16.88 -12.12
CA THR A 93 -7.03 17.37 -11.91
C THR A 93 -6.84 18.75 -12.53
N ILE A 94 -7.29 18.96 -13.77
CA ILE A 94 -7.21 20.25 -14.48
C ILE A 94 -8.04 21.33 -13.78
N THR A 95 -9.25 20.98 -13.30
CA THR A 95 -10.16 21.91 -12.61
C THR A 95 -9.92 22.02 -11.11
N ASN A 96 -8.93 21.28 -10.58
CA ASN A 96 -8.63 21.18 -9.15
C ASN A 96 -9.87 20.87 -8.28
N SER A 97 -10.73 19.96 -8.76
CA SER A 97 -12.02 19.61 -8.13
C SER A 97 -12.03 18.22 -7.49
N TYR A 98 -10.90 17.81 -6.91
CA TYR A 98 -10.72 16.54 -6.21
C TYR A 98 -10.58 16.74 -4.69
N GLU A 99 -10.83 15.68 -3.93
CA GLU A 99 -10.67 15.66 -2.47
C GLU A 99 -9.19 15.57 -2.05
N ARG A 100 -8.89 16.11 -0.88
CA ARG A 100 -7.56 16.08 -0.25
C ARG A 100 -7.74 15.64 1.22
N PRO A 101 -7.15 14.52 1.66
CA PRO A 101 -6.49 13.49 0.85
C PRO A 101 -7.47 12.76 -0.07
N ILE A 102 -6.95 12.12 -1.14
CA ILE A 102 -7.79 11.35 -2.07
C ILE A 102 -8.34 10.12 -1.34
N PRO A 103 -9.66 9.84 -1.38
CA PRO A 103 -10.22 8.66 -0.73
C PRO A 103 -9.68 7.37 -1.36
N THR A 104 -9.48 6.32 -0.55
CA THR A 104 -9.00 5.03 -1.06
C THR A 104 -10.08 4.41 -1.96
N PRO A 105 -9.79 4.11 -3.24
CA PRO A 105 -10.79 3.55 -4.13
C PRO A 105 -11.04 2.09 -3.75
N VAL A 106 -12.22 1.79 -3.22
CA VAL A 106 -12.63 0.41 -2.85
C VAL A 106 -13.55 -0.26 -3.87
N LYS A 107 -14.27 0.52 -4.69
CA LYS A 107 -15.30 0.02 -5.61
C LYS A 107 -14.77 -0.41 -6.99
N ASN A 108 -13.57 0.03 -7.34
CA ASN A 108 -12.94 -0.26 -8.65
C ASN A 108 -11.60 -1.00 -8.49
N LEU A 109 -11.37 -1.64 -7.34
CA LEU A 109 -10.20 -2.48 -7.15
C LEU A 109 -10.30 -3.70 -8.06
N ARG A 110 -9.18 -4.05 -8.69
CA ARG A 110 -9.08 -5.30 -9.42
C ARG A 110 -9.07 -6.47 -8.43
N PRO A 111 -9.68 -7.61 -8.78
CA PRO A 111 -9.56 -8.81 -7.97
C PRO A 111 -8.08 -9.17 -7.75
N ALA A 112 -7.70 -9.53 -6.52
CA ALA A 112 -6.32 -9.89 -6.21
C ALA A 112 -5.74 -11.00 -7.11
N ARG A 113 -6.60 -11.90 -7.62
CA ARG A 113 -6.25 -13.00 -8.55
C ARG A 113 -5.63 -12.51 -9.86
N ASP A 114 -6.07 -11.34 -10.33
CA ASP A 114 -5.62 -10.75 -11.59
C ASP A 114 -4.47 -9.74 -11.40
N THR A 115 -4.04 -9.49 -10.17
CA THR A 115 -3.00 -8.52 -9.83
C THR A 115 -1.97 -9.14 -8.90
N CYS A 116 -2.28 -9.26 -7.61
CA CYS A 116 -1.41 -9.78 -6.56
C CYS A 116 -0.92 -11.21 -6.87
N GLU A 117 -1.84 -12.11 -7.26
CA GLU A 117 -1.57 -13.54 -7.37
C GLU A 117 -0.77 -13.94 -8.62
N GLN A 118 -0.60 -13.00 -9.56
CA GLN A 118 0.31 -13.19 -10.69
C GLN A 118 1.76 -13.37 -10.21
N CYS A 119 2.09 -12.76 -9.06
CA CYS A 119 3.40 -12.84 -8.42
C CYS A 119 3.34 -13.57 -7.05
N HIS A 120 2.26 -13.41 -6.28
CA HIS A 120 2.10 -13.92 -4.92
C HIS A 120 1.02 -15.02 -4.84
N ARG A 121 1.40 -16.28 -5.04
CA ARG A 121 0.45 -17.40 -5.05
C ARG A 121 0.10 -17.88 -3.64
N PRO A 122 -1.15 -17.70 -3.14
CA PRO A 122 -1.53 -18.11 -1.78
C PRO A 122 -1.47 -19.63 -1.58
N GLU A 123 -1.61 -20.41 -2.65
CA GLU A 123 -1.55 -21.87 -2.62
C GLU A 123 -0.14 -22.38 -2.29
N ARG A 124 0.88 -21.53 -2.44
CA ARG A 124 2.26 -21.84 -2.03
C ARG A 124 2.43 -21.42 -0.57
N PHE A 125 2.61 -22.42 0.29
CA PHE A 125 2.94 -22.20 1.69
C PHE A 125 4.24 -21.39 1.83
N ALA A 126 4.15 -20.23 2.48
CA ALA A 126 5.27 -19.31 2.68
C ALA A 126 6.08 -19.63 3.95
N GLY A 127 5.59 -20.55 4.80
CA GLY A 127 6.18 -20.80 6.11
C GLY A 127 5.88 -19.70 7.11
N ASP A 128 6.47 -19.86 8.29
CA ASP A 128 6.47 -18.81 9.29
C ASP A 128 7.61 -17.82 9.01
N LEU A 129 7.34 -16.52 9.17
CA LEU A 129 8.32 -15.47 8.92
C LEU A 129 8.82 -14.86 10.21
N VAL A 130 10.13 -14.88 10.43
CA VAL A 130 10.76 -14.13 11.52
C VAL A 130 10.81 -12.65 11.12
N ARG A 131 10.24 -11.79 11.95
CA ARG A 131 10.31 -10.33 11.83
C ARG A 131 11.01 -9.77 13.05
N VAL A 132 12.13 -9.08 12.82
CA VAL A 132 12.83 -8.32 13.84
C VAL A 132 12.51 -6.85 13.61
N ARG A 133 11.99 -6.19 14.63
CA ARG A 133 11.76 -4.74 14.64
C ARG A 133 12.71 -4.12 15.66
N THR A 134 13.65 -3.34 15.16
CA THR A 134 14.54 -2.51 15.98
C THR A 134 14.05 -1.08 15.95
N THR A 135 13.97 -0.47 17.13
CA THR A 135 13.60 0.93 17.35
C THR A 135 14.60 1.55 18.32
N PHE A 136 14.82 2.86 18.22
CA PHE A 136 15.69 3.58 19.15
C PHE A 136 14.87 4.50 20.05
N LEU A 137 15.27 4.71 21.30
CA LEU A 137 14.65 5.74 22.14
C LEU A 137 15.14 7.13 21.72
N ALA A 138 14.34 8.16 21.98
CA ALA A 138 14.71 9.56 21.74
C ALA A 138 15.59 10.14 22.88
N ASP A 139 16.50 9.34 23.41
CA ASP A 139 17.45 9.68 24.48
C ASP A 139 18.86 9.95 23.92
N GLU A 140 19.78 10.33 24.80
CA GLU A 140 21.14 10.72 24.38
C GLU A 140 21.89 9.57 23.71
N LEU A 141 21.68 8.35 24.21
CA LEU A 141 22.35 7.14 23.73
C LEU A 141 21.66 6.52 22.53
N ASN A 142 20.50 7.04 22.12
CA ASN A 142 19.58 6.38 21.20
C ASN A 142 19.40 4.90 21.57
N THR A 143 18.92 4.61 22.77
CA THR A 143 18.87 3.25 23.32
C THR A 143 18.12 2.31 22.38
N GLU A 144 18.81 1.26 21.92
CA GLU A 144 18.30 0.28 20.97
C GLU A 144 17.37 -0.73 21.65
N ILE A 145 16.17 -0.89 21.10
CA ILE A 145 15.16 -1.86 21.52
C ILE A 145 14.82 -2.73 20.31
N SER A 146 15.09 -4.04 20.43
CA SER A 146 14.78 -5.01 19.37
C SER A 146 13.77 -6.03 19.86
N ASN A 147 12.71 -6.20 19.09
CA ASN A 147 11.69 -7.21 19.31
C ASN A 147 11.66 -8.16 18.12
N ALA A 148 11.82 -9.45 18.37
CA ALA A 148 11.72 -10.48 17.34
C ALA A 148 10.40 -11.24 17.52
N ARG A 149 9.69 -11.46 16.41
CA ARG A 149 8.41 -12.17 16.37
C ARG A 149 8.44 -13.18 15.24
N ILE A 150 7.84 -14.34 15.44
CA ILE A 150 7.52 -15.27 14.37
C ILE A 150 6.08 -15.00 13.94
N LEU A 151 5.88 -14.58 12.69
CA LEU A 151 4.56 -14.45 12.08
C LEU A 151 4.15 -15.78 11.47
N ARG A 152 2.97 -16.27 11.84
CA ARG A 152 2.34 -17.48 11.28
C ARG A 152 1.65 -17.16 9.97
N VAL A 153 2.43 -16.86 8.94
CA VAL A 153 1.91 -16.46 7.62
C VAL A 153 1.12 -17.61 6.99
N GLY A 154 1.73 -18.79 6.97
CA GLY A 154 1.09 -20.01 6.48
C GLY A 154 0.78 -19.99 4.98
N GLY A 155 -0.47 -20.30 4.63
CA GLY A 155 -0.95 -20.48 3.25
C GLY A 155 -1.18 -21.95 2.90
N GLY A 156 -1.37 -22.24 1.62
CA GLY A 156 -1.68 -23.58 1.14
C GLY A 156 -2.99 -23.63 0.36
N GLN A 157 -3.36 -24.82 -0.09
CA GLN A 157 -4.63 -25.05 -0.80
C GLN A 157 -5.78 -25.26 0.18
N GLU A 158 -7.00 -25.11 -0.31
CA GLU A 158 -8.23 -25.44 0.43
C GLU A 158 -8.13 -26.84 1.08
N GLY A 159 -8.53 -26.94 2.35
CA GLY A 159 -8.44 -28.17 3.16
C GLY A 159 -7.10 -28.43 3.86
N VAL A 160 -6.00 -27.79 3.45
CA VAL A 160 -4.68 -27.88 4.14
C VAL A 160 -4.10 -26.53 4.54
N ALA A 161 -4.71 -25.42 4.09
CA ALA A 161 -4.26 -24.08 4.40
C ALA A 161 -4.29 -23.79 5.91
N SER A 162 -3.32 -23.02 6.38
CA SER A 162 -3.18 -22.66 7.78
C SER A 162 -2.60 -21.25 7.95
N GLY A 163 -2.57 -20.76 9.18
CA GLY A 163 -2.02 -19.44 9.52
C GLY A 163 -2.89 -18.29 8.98
N ILE A 164 -2.32 -17.09 8.92
CA ILE A 164 -3.03 -15.88 8.51
C ILE A 164 -3.58 -16.00 7.08
N HIS A 165 -2.83 -16.61 6.16
CA HIS A 165 -3.26 -16.79 4.76
C HIS A 165 -4.33 -17.87 4.54
N TRP A 166 -4.80 -18.56 5.60
CA TRP A 166 -5.97 -19.42 5.47
C TRP A 166 -7.17 -18.66 4.87
N HIS A 167 -7.34 -17.38 5.19
CA HIS A 167 -8.45 -16.54 4.73
C HIS A 167 -8.58 -16.41 3.21
N VAL A 168 -7.45 -16.45 2.48
CA VAL A 168 -7.44 -16.33 1.01
C VAL A 168 -7.37 -17.69 0.31
N ALA A 169 -7.18 -18.76 1.06
CA ALA A 169 -7.27 -20.13 0.57
C ALA A 169 -8.66 -20.74 0.77
N ALA A 170 -9.38 -20.31 1.81
CA ALA A 170 -10.77 -20.67 2.06
C ALA A 170 -11.74 -19.67 1.39
N LYS A 171 -13.00 -20.06 1.23
CA LYS A 171 -14.06 -19.15 0.74
C LYS A 171 -14.67 -18.37 1.90
N VAL A 172 -13.97 -17.34 2.34
CA VAL A 172 -14.45 -16.44 3.38
C VAL A 172 -15.20 -15.28 2.74
N TRP A 173 -16.49 -15.19 3.00
CA TRP A 173 -17.34 -14.08 2.58
C TRP A 173 -17.54 -13.11 3.73
N PHE A 174 -17.64 -11.82 3.45
CA PHE A 174 -17.94 -10.81 4.46
C PHE A 174 -18.86 -9.72 3.95
N VAL A 175 -19.53 -9.03 4.87
CA VAL A 175 -20.31 -7.81 4.63
C VAL A 175 -19.74 -6.72 5.52
N SER A 176 -19.52 -5.53 4.95
CA SER A 176 -19.01 -4.35 5.67
C SER A 176 -20.02 -3.21 5.65
N GLN A 177 -20.10 -2.47 6.76
CA GLN A 177 -21.01 -1.33 6.91
C GLN A 177 -20.54 -0.09 6.13
N ASP A 178 -19.22 0.08 6.02
CA ASP A 178 -18.61 1.27 5.46
C ASP A 178 -17.91 1.00 4.13
N GLU A 179 -17.76 2.04 3.31
CA GLU A 179 -17.09 1.91 2.02
C GLU A 179 -15.61 1.51 2.17
N LYS A 180 -14.92 1.90 3.25
CA LYS A 180 -13.49 1.59 3.45
C LYS A 180 -13.27 0.15 3.95
N ARG A 181 -14.35 -0.62 4.16
CA ARG A 181 -14.33 -2.01 4.64
C ARG A 181 -13.63 -2.16 5.99
N GLN A 182 -13.82 -1.20 6.88
CA GLN A 182 -13.19 -1.18 8.20
C GLN A 182 -14.11 -1.72 9.29
N GLU A 183 -15.42 -1.59 9.10
CA GLU A 183 -16.45 -2.15 9.97
C GLU A 183 -17.09 -3.35 9.28
N ILE A 184 -16.70 -4.54 9.72
CA ILE A 184 -17.26 -5.81 9.25
C ILE A 184 -18.38 -6.21 10.19
N ASP A 185 -19.56 -6.47 9.62
CA ASP A 185 -20.78 -6.81 10.38
C ASP A 185 -21.08 -8.31 10.33
N TRP A 186 -20.62 -8.99 9.28
CA TRP A 186 -20.87 -10.42 9.10
C TRP A 186 -19.74 -11.08 8.32
N VAL A 187 -19.44 -12.33 8.69
CA VAL A 187 -18.52 -13.22 7.99
C VAL A 187 -19.17 -14.59 7.85
N GLY A 188 -19.04 -15.21 6.67
CA GLY A 188 -19.49 -16.57 6.40
C GLY A 188 -18.41 -17.39 5.72
N ILE A 189 -18.14 -18.58 6.26
CA ILE A 189 -17.19 -19.53 5.69
C ILE A 189 -17.99 -20.51 4.83
N GLU A 190 -17.73 -20.54 3.52
CA GLU A 190 -18.42 -21.43 2.58
C GLU A 190 -17.63 -22.71 2.30
N GLU A 191 -18.28 -23.86 2.51
CA GLU A 191 -17.78 -25.19 2.17
C GLU A 191 -18.89 -25.95 1.41
N ASP A 192 -18.55 -26.59 0.28
CA ASP A 192 -19.51 -27.34 -0.55
C ASP A 192 -20.79 -26.59 -0.95
N GLY A 193 -20.69 -25.26 -1.10
CA GLY A 193 -21.80 -24.38 -1.50
C GLY A 193 -22.78 -24.05 -0.36
N GLN A 194 -22.44 -24.37 0.89
CA GLN A 194 -23.17 -23.99 2.09
C GLN A 194 -22.25 -23.25 3.07
N TYR A 195 -22.80 -22.39 3.91
CA TYR A 195 -22.00 -21.77 4.97
C TYR A 195 -21.80 -22.77 6.11
N SER A 196 -20.57 -23.25 6.31
CA SER A 196 -20.20 -24.15 7.40
C SER A 196 -20.25 -23.44 8.74
N GLN A 197 -19.84 -22.16 8.77
CA GLN A 197 -19.88 -21.28 9.93
C GLN A 197 -20.23 -19.86 9.52
N GLN A 198 -20.90 -19.14 10.43
CA GLN A 198 -21.23 -17.73 10.25
C GLN A 198 -20.96 -16.98 11.54
N PHE A 199 -20.48 -15.75 11.40
CA PHE A 199 -20.21 -14.83 12.49
C PHE A 199 -20.87 -13.49 12.19
N VAL A 200 -21.35 -12.82 13.23
CA VAL A 200 -22.07 -11.56 13.13
C VAL A 200 -21.66 -10.63 14.25
N ASP A 201 -21.69 -9.33 13.99
CA ASP A 201 -21.54 -8.33 15.04
C ASP A 201 -22.74 -8.45 16.01
N PRO A 202 -22.51 -8.59 17.34
CA PRO A 202 -23.57 -8.66 18.33
C PRO A 202 -24.61 -7.53 18.23
N THR A 203 -24.20 -6.35 17.76
CA THR A 203 -25.07 -5.18 17.60
C THR A 203 -25.96 -5.25 16.36
N MET A 204 -25.61 -6.08 15.39
CA MET A 204 -26.32 -6.26 14.11
C MET A 204 -27.15 -7.54 14.06
N VAL A 205 -27.26 -8.27 15.18
CA VAL A 205 -28.02 -9.53 15.26
C VAL A 205 -29.50 -9.27 14.98
N GLY A 206 -30.00 -9.87 13.90
CA GLY A 206 -31.40 -9.73 13.48
C GLY A 206 -31.67 -8.55 12.54
N GLU A 207 -30.69 -7.66 12.33
CA GLU A 207 -30.80 -6.55 11.37
C GLU A 207 -30.36 -6.97 9.96
N LEU A 208 -29.34 -7.82 9.86
CA LEU A 208 -28.87 -8.35 8.57
C LEU A 208 -29.80 -9.43 8.02
N THR A 209 -30.49 -9.10 6.92
CA THR A 209 -31.35 -10.03 6.19
C THR A 209 -30.54 -10.97 5.30
N ALA A 210 -31.09 -12.15 5.00
CA ALA A 210 -30.48 -13.09 4.06
C ALA A 210 -30.32 -12.49 2.65
N GLU A 211 -31.24 -11.60 2.26
CA GLU A 211 -31.17 -10.87 0.99
C GLU A 211 -29.97 -9.92 0.97
N GLN A 212 -29.80 -9.08 2.00
CA GLN A 212 -28.64 -8.19 2.12
C GLN A 212 -27.31 -8.95 2.08
N ILE A 213 -27.20 -10.05 2.84
CA ILE A 213 -26.00 -10.90 2.80
C ILE A 213 -25.76 -11.41 1.37
N SER A 214 -26.81 -11.84 0.65
CA SER A 214 -26.64 -12.35 -0.71
C SER A 214 -26.21 -11.29 -1.73
N THR A 215 -26.63 -10.03 -1.54
CA THR A 215 -26.37 -8.93 -2.48
C THR A 215 -25.11 -8.14 -2.18
N GLU A 216 -24.74 -8.01 -0.90
CA GLU A 216 -23.66 -7.13 -0.45
C GLU A 216 -22.39 -7.89 -0.07
N ARG A 217 -22.46 -9.22 0.10
CA ARG A 217 -21.29 -10.03 0.44
C ARG A 217 -20.18 -9.91 -0.60
N GLN A 218 -18.96 -9.87 -0.11
CA GLN A 218 -17.75 -9.86 -0.90
C GLN A 218 -16.88 -11.04 -0.47
N LEU A 219 -16.24 -11.67 -1.46
CA LEU A 219 -15.25 -12.70 -1.17
C LEU A 219 -13.98 -12.00 -0.69
N MET A 220 -13.47 -12.44 0.45
CA MET A 220 -12.23 -11.93 1.02
C MET A 220 -11.06 -12.21 0.09
N ASP A 221 -10.25 -11.20 -0.17
CA ASP A 221 -9.05 -11.32 -1.00
C ASP A 221 -7.82 -10.68 -0.34
N CYS A 222 -6.70 -10.69 -1.07
CA CYS A 222 -5.43 -10.16 -0.56
C CYS A 222 -5.54 -8.68 -0.13
N ILE A 223 -6.37 -7.87 -0.81
CA ILE A 223 -6.45 -6.43 -0.59
C ILE A 223 -7.23 -6.10 0.69
N ASP A 224 -8.15 -6.96 1.12
CA ASP A 224 -8.88 -6.74 2.38
C ASP A 224 -7.92 -6.73 3.59
N CYS A 225 -6.80 -7.46 3.51
CA CYS A 225 -5.74 -7.49 4.53
C CYS A 225 -4.50 -6.65 4.15
N HIS A 226 -4.10 -6.62 2.87
CA HIS A 226 -2.94 -5.89 2.36
C HIS A 226 -3.36 -4.67 1.53
N ASN A 227 -4.25 -3.84 2.08
CA ASN A 227 -4.84 -2.69 1.40
C ASN A 227 -3.82 -1.57 1.10
N ARG A 228 -2.59 -1.67 1.60
CA ARG A 228 -1.47 -0.77 1.33
C ARG A 228 -0.19 -1.55 1.06
N ALA A 229 -0.09 -2.20 -0.10
CA ALA A 229 1.09 -3.01 -0.46
C ALA A 229 2.31 -2.18 -0.92
N THR A 230 2.09 -1.01 -1.51
CA THR A 230 3.16 -0.15 -2.08
C THR A 230 3.12 1.27 -1.52
N HIS A 231 1.94 1.86 -1.42
CA HIS A 231 1.76 3.25 -0.99
C HIS A 231 1.59 3.37 0.52
N VAL A 232 2.60 2.94 1.27
CA VAL A 232 2.59 2.98 2.74
C VAL A 232 3.23 4.27 3.22
N PHE A 233 2.47 5.09 3.93
CA PHE A 233 2.94 6.35 4.52
C PHE A 233 3.46 6.09 5.93
N PHE A 234 4.77 5.85 6.06
CA PHE A 234 5.40 5.60 7.37
C PHE A 234 5.60 6.91 8.15
N SER A 235 5.55 6.84 9.48
CA SER A 235 5.86 8.00 10.33
C SER A 235 7.36 8.35 10.29
N PRO A 236 7.73 9.61 10.59
CA PRO A 236 9.12 10.01 10.73
C PRO A 236 9.90 9.11 11.69
N GLU A 237 9.29 8.73 12.83
CA GLU A 237 9.90 7.84 13.81
C GLU A 237 10.32 6.50 13.20
N LYS A 238 9.42 5.88 12.42
CA LYS A 238 9.68 4.56 11.81
C LYS A 238 10.75 4.64 10.73
N LEU A 239 10.77 5.70 9.94
CA LEU A 239 11.77 5.91 8.89
C LEU A 239 13.15 6.25 9.47
N VAL A 240 13.20 7.05 10.54
CA VAL A 240 14.45 7.34 11.27
C VAL A 240 15.00 6.05 11.90
N ASP A 241 14.15 5.24 12.55
CA ASP A 241 14.57 3.94 13.08
C ASP A 241 15.17 3.04 11.97
N ALA A 242 14.51 2.94 10.81
CA ALA A 242 15.02 2.18 9.68
C ALA A 242 16.38 2.70 9.18
N ALA A 243 16.51 4.01 9.00
CA ALA A 243 17.76 4.64 8.58
C ALA A 243 18.90 4.45 9.59
N MET A 244 18.59 4.38 10.90
CA MET A 244 19.57 4.07 11.94
C MET A 244 19.98 2.59 11.95
N VAL A 245 19.05 1.68 11.71
CA VAL A 245 19.34 0.24 11.52
C VAL A 245 20.26 0.02 10.31
N GLU A 246 20.00 0.73 9.22
CA GLU A 246 20.79 0.64 7.97
C GLU A 246 22.15 1.36 8.05
N GLY A 247 22.39 2.16 9.09
CA GLY A 247 23.61 2.95 9.25
C GLY A 247 23.69 4.18 8.34
N SER A 248 22.56 4.57 7.73
CA SER A 248 22.44 5.83 6.99
C SER A 248 22.41 7.03 7.95
N ILE A 249 21.85 6.83 9.15
CA ILE A 249 22.00 7.74 10.30
C ILE A 249 22.90 7.05 11.34
N ASP A 250 24.00 7.70 11.73
CA ASP A 250 24.88 7.18 12.77
C ASP A 250 24.19 7.26 14.15
N LYS A 251 23.83 6.10 14.71
CA LYS A 251 23.17 5.98 16.02
C LYS A 251 24.04 6.40 17.20
N GLU A 252 25.35 6.55 17.01
CA GLU A 252 26.25 7.09 18.04
C GLU A 252 26.22 8.62 18.13
N LEU A 253 25.47 9.31 17.24
CA LEU A 253 25.25 10.75 17.33
C LEU A 253 24.22 11.07 18.43
N PRO A 254 24.60 11.79 19.50
CA PRO A 254 23.71 11.97 20.64
C PRO A 254 22.41 12.67 20.28
N PHE A 255 21.28 12.10 20.71
CA PHE A 255 19.93 12.63 20.46
C PHE A 255 19.51 12.74 18.99
N ILE A 256 20.22 12.14 18.03
CA ILE A 256 19.90 12.31 16.61
C ILE A 256 18.45 11.93 16.26
N LYS A 257 17.91 10.86 16.88
CA LYS A 257 16.50 10.49 16.68
C LYS A 257 15.56 11.59 17.17
N ARG A 258 15.81 12.15 18.36
CA ARG A 258 15.01 13.24 18.93
C ARG A 258 15.02 14.47 18.03
N GLU A 259 16.20 14.91 17.60
CA GLU A 259 16.33 16.11 16.77
C GLU A 259 15.53 15.96 15.47
N ILE A 260 15.72 14.86 14.73
CA ILE A 260 15.02 14.65 13.46
C ILE A 260 13.50 14.55 13.66
N THR A 261 13.06 13.72 14.60
CA THR A 261 11.62 13.50 14.82
C THR A 261 10.90 14.74 15.31
N SER A 262 11.53 15.55 16.18
CA SER A 262 10.96 16.81 16.67
C SER A 262 10.84 17.89 15.60
N ILE A 263 11.71 17.85 14.57
CA ILE A 263 11.64 18.78 13.44
C ILE A 263 10.55 18.36 12.45
N LEU A 264 10.34 17.06 12.27
CA LEU A 264 9.37 16.52 11.31
C LEU A 264 7.95 16.33 11.89
N TYR A 265 7.80 16.49 13.21
CA TYR A 265 6.53 16.41 13.91
C TYR A 265 6.22 17.69 14.70
N PRO A 266 5.07 18.35 14.49
CA PRO A 266 3.99 18.02 13.53
C PRO A 266 4.41 18.21 12.06
N PRO A 267 3.61 17.74 11.08
CA PRO A 267 3.92 17.89 9.66
C PRO A 267 4.25 19.33 9.25
N ASN A 268 5.33 19.48 8.48
CA ASN A 268 5.81 20.78 8.03
C ASN A 268 4.90 21.39 6.93
N PRO A 269 4.83 22.74 6.80
CA PRO A 269 3.97 23.41 5.82
C PRO A 269 4.37 23.16 4.36
N SER A 270 5.65 22.89 4.11
CA SER A 270 6.23 22.54 2.81
C SER A 270 7.43 21.62 2.99
N LEU A 271 7.86 20.95 1.91
CA LEU A 271 9.07 20.15 1.91
C LEU A 271 10.32 21.02 2.07
N GLU A 272 10.31 22.20 1.47
CA GLU A 272 11.36 23.21 1.55
C GLU A 272 11.54 23.73 2.98
N ASP A 273 10.44 23.96 3.70
CA ASP A 273 10.48 24.34 5.13
C ASP A 273 11.07 23.21 5.96
N ALA A 274 10.67 21.96 5.72
CA ALA A 274 11.23 20.80 6.40
C ALA A 274 12.75 20.67 6.15
N TYR A 275 13.18 20.85 4.90
CA TYR A 275 14.59 20.81 4.53
C TYR A 275 15.41 21.91 5.21
N THR A 276 14.84 23.11 5.29
CA THR A 276 15.48 24.25 5.96
C THR A 276 15.58 24.01 7.46
N ALA A 277 14.51 23.53 8.10
CA ALA A 277 14.49 23.24 9.52
C ALA A 277 15.49 22.15 9.91
N LEU A 278 15.66 21.12 9.07
CA LEU A 278 16.62 20.03 9.29
C LEU A 278 18.08 20.48 9.29
N GLU A 279 18.41 21.63 8.68
CA GLU A 279 19.76 22.19 8.76
C GLU A 279 20.14 22.60 10.19
N SER A 280 19.16 22.88 11.07
CA SER A 280 19.39 23.25 12.47
C SER A 280 20.03 22.15 13.31
N ILE A 281 19.98 20.88 12.84
CA ILE A 281 20.72 19.77 13.44
C ILE A 281 22.22 20.09 13.50
N ARG A 282 22.74 20.78 12.48
CA ARG A 282 24.14 21.22 12.47
C ARG A 282 24.44 22.16 13.64
N ASP A 283 23.57 23.14 13.86
CA ASP A 283 23.71 24.12 14.93
C ASP A 283 23.56 23.47 16.31
N PHE A 284 22.68 22.48 16.44
CA PHE A 284 22.54 21.68 17.65
C PHE A 284 23.88 21.04 18.06
N TYR A 285 24.57 20.37 17.13
CA TYR A 285 25.87 19.75 17.42
C TYR A 285 26.99 20.78 17.64
N GLN A 286 27.01 21.88 16.89
CA GLN A 286 27.99 22.96 17.10
C GLN A 286 27.92 23.53 18.52
N ASN A 287 26.70 23.74 19.02
CA ASN A 287 26.47 24.41 20.30
C ASN A 287 26.55 23.46 21.50
N ASN A 288 26.00 22.24 21.39
CA ASN A 288 25.87 21.33 22.53
C ASN A 288 26.95 20.23 22.57
N TYR A 289 27.49 19.84 21.41
CA TYR A 289 28.49 18.78 21.30
C TYR A 289 29.68 19.17 20.38
N PRO A 290 30.40 20.27 20.65
CA PRO A 290 31.42 20.80 19.76
C PRO A 290 32.56 19.81 19.44
N GLN A 291 32.89 18.88 20.36
CA GLN A 291 33.86 17.82 20.08
C GLN A 291 33.33 16.83 19.03
N ILE A 292 32.07 16.41 19.15
CA ILE A 292 31.40 15.52 18.17
C ILE A 292 31.26 16.24 16.84
N PHE A 293 30.86 17.51 16.86
CA PHE A 293 30.77 18.32 15.63
C PHE A 293 32.09 18.36 14.86
N ASN A 294 33.22 18.50 15.55
CA ASN A 294 34.54 18.54 14.90
C ASN A 294 35.06 17.16 14.46
N THR A 295 34.72 16.09 15.19
CA THR A 295 35.26 14.74 14.92
C THR A 295 34.36 13.87 14.04
N LYS A 296 33.04 14.11 14.07
CA LYS A 296 32.01 13.36 13.34
C LYS A 296 31.23 14.24 12.36
N ARG A 297 31.85 15.29 11.82
CA ARG A 297 31.19 16.23 10.88
C ARG A 297 30.51 15.52 9.71
N ASP A 298 31.21 14.58 9.09
CA ASP A 298 30.68 13.84 7.94
C ASP A 298 29.46 12.98 8.31
N ALA A 299 29.44 12.40 9.52
CA ALA A 299 28.29 11.64 10.01
C ALA A 299 27.08 12.54 10.26
N ILE A 300 27.29 13.75 10.77
CA ILE A 300 26.23 14.75 10.97
C ILE A 300 25.66 15.18 9.62
N GLU A 301 26.51 15.52 8.64
CA GLU A 301 26.03 15.91 7.30
C GLU A 301 25.29 14.75 6.61
N LYS A 302 25.79 13.52 6.73
CA LYS A 302 25.09 12.33 6.23
C LYS A 302 23.72 12.16 6.90
N ALA A 303 23.64 12.34 8.22
CA ALA A 303 22.37 12.26 8.94
C ALA A 303 21.39 13.36 8.51
N ILE A 304 21.85 14.58 8.23
CA ILE A 304 20.99 15.66 7.70
C ILE A 304 20.47 15.30 6.30
N VAL A 305 21.32 14.76 5.43
CA VAL A 305 20.90 14.31 4.08
C VAL A 305 19.85 13.21 4.19
N GLU A 306 20.05 12.21 5.06
CA GLU A 306 19.06 11.15 5.25
C GLU A 306 17.78 11.68 5.90
N ALA A 307 17.87 12.60 6.86
CA ALA A 307 16.69 13.23 7.46
C ALA A 307 15.85 13.99 6.41
N LYS A 308 16.47 14.59 5.40
CA LYS A 308 15.76 15.18 4.26
C LYS A 308 15.07 14.13 3.40
N ASN A 309 15.69 12.96 3.20
CA ASN A 309 15.00 11.85 2.54
C ASN A 309 13.80 11.36 3.36
N VAL A 310 13.90 11.32 4.71
CA VAL A 310 12.74 11.06 5.58
C VAL A 310 11.66 12.13 5.36
N ALA A 311 12.01 13.43 5.37
CA ALA A 311 11.04 14.50 5.12
C ALA A 311 10.32 14.33 3.76
N ARG A 312 11.04 13.96 2.70
CA ARG A 312 10.49 13.66 1.37
C ARG A 312 9.41 12.58 1.42
N LEU A 313 9.55 11.59 2.31
CA LEU A 313 8.62 10.47 2.49
C LEU A 313 7.47 10.77 3.47
N THR A 314 7.49 11.91 4.16
CA THR A 314 6.51 12.23 5.23
C THR A 314 5.79 13.56 5.07
N THR A 315 6.24 14.44 4.17
CA THR A 315 5.75 15.82 4.06
C THR A 315 4.97 16.03 2.75
N PHE A 316 3.64 15.88 2.83
CA PHE A 316 2.73 16.00 1.68
C PHE A 316 1.59 17.02 1.90
N PRO A 317 1.91 18.30 2.20
CA PRO A 317 0.93 19.30 2.61
C PRO A 317 -0.10 19.62 1.51
N HIS A 318 0.32 19.61 0.23
CA HIS A 318 -0.58 19.86 -0.90
C HIS A 318 -1.75 18.86 -0.90
N MET A 319 -1.47 17.57 -0.73
CA MET A 319 -2.51 16.53 -0.72
C MET A 319 -3.09 16.26 0.67
N GLN A 320 -2.62 16.98 1.70
CA GLN A 320 -3.05 16.77 3.09
C GLN A 320 -2.90 15.30 3.53
N VAL A 321 -1.85 14.64 3.02
CA VAL A 321 -1.52 13.25 3.36
C VAL A 321 -0.46 13.23 4.46
N THR A 322 -0.72 12.44 5.50
CA THR A 322 0.18 12.13 6.59
C THR A 322 0.24 10.61 6.78
N TRP A 323 1.12 10.14 7.67
CA TRP A 323 1.17 8.73 8.08
C TRP A 323 -0.08 8.25 8.83
N GLU A 324 -1.06 9.13 9.07
CA GLU A 324 -2.34 8.82 9.71
C GLU A 324 -3.51 8.86 8.71
N SER A 325 -3.31 9.34 7.48
CA SER A 325 -4.40 9.55 6.52
C SER A 325 -5.07 8.26 6.07
N TYR A 326 -4.31 7.15 6.01
CA TYR A 326 -4.79 5.88 5.49
C TYR A 326 -4.45 4.74 6.44
N GLN A 327 -5.44 3.88 6.70
CA GLN A 327 -5.26 2.69 7.50
C GLN A 327 -4.60 1.57 6.69
N ASP A 328 -3.69 0.83 7.33
CA ASP A 328 -3.05 -0.38 6.78
C ASP A 328 -3.53 -1.58 7.61
N ASN A 329 -4.21 -2.52 6.96
CA ASN A 329 -4.83 -3.66 7.63
C ASN A 329 -3.85 -4.82 7.88
N ALA A 330 -2.60 -4.71 7.41
CA ALA A 330 -1.61 -5.78 7.52
C ALA A 330 -1.07 -5.95 8.95
N ALA A 331 -1.39 -5.02 9.86
CA ALA A 331 -0.98 -5.04 11.25
C ALA A 331 -2.03 -4.36 12.15
N HIS A 332 -1.81 -4.39 13.47
CA HIS A 332 -2.80 -3.91 14.46
C HIS A 332 -2.25 -2.83 15.42
N GLN A 333 -1.17 -2.13 15.07
CA GLN A 333 -0.60 -1.07 15.92
C GLN A 333 -1.27 0.29 15.69
N THR A 334 -1.63 0.60 14.45
CA THR A 334 -2.21 1.90 14.03
C THR A 334 -3.54 1.75 13.28
N SER A 335 -4.02 0.51 13.14
CA SER A 335 -5.34 0.18 12.59
C SER A 335 -5.92 -1.03 13.35
N PRO A 336 -7.21 -1.33 13.22
CA PRO A 336 -7.79 -2.53 13.80
C PRO A 336 -7.29 -3.84 13.15
N GLY A 337 -6.84 -3.80 11.89
CA GLY A 337 -6.33 -4.99 11.17
C GLY A 337 -7.29 -6.19 11.23
N CYS A 338 -6.79 -7.32 11.74
CA CYS A 338 -7.58 -8.55 11.92
C CYS A 338 -8.68 -8.41 12.99
N PHE A 339 -8.58 -7.46 13.92
CA PHE A 339 -9.56 -7.24 14.99
C PHE A 339 -10.88 -6.65 14.50
N ARG A 340 -10.98 -6.33 13.20
CA ARG A 340 -12.28 -6.07 12.54
C ARG A 340 -13.20 -7.29 12.55
N CYS A 341 -12.65 -8.50 12.74
CA CYS A 341 -13.41 -9.72 12.92
C CYS A 341 -13.06 -10.43 14.24
N HIS A 342 -11.77 -10.63 14.50
CA HIS A 342 -11.27 -11.39 15.65
C HIS A 342 -11.47 -10.62 16.95
N GLY A 343 -12.08 -11.25 17.96
CA GLY A 343 -12.45 -10.60 19.22
C GLY A 343 -13.67 -9.67 19.12
N LYS A 344 -14.25 -9.50 17.92
CA LYS A 344 -15.43 -8.65 17.66
C LYS A 344 -16.66 -9.49 17.34
N LEU A 345 -16.60 -10.33 16.31
CA LEU A 345 -17.77 -11.05 15.80
C LEU A 345 -18.04 -12.32 16.61
N VAL A 346 -19.33 -12.62 16.80
CA VAL A 346 -19.80 -13.82 17.53
C VAL A 346 -20.42 -14.82 16.57
N GLU A 347 -20.24 -16.10 16.84
CA GLU A 347 -20.83 -17.17 16.03
C GLU A 347 -22.35 -17.05 16.01
N LYS A 348 -22.97 -17.22 14.83
CA LYS A 348 -24.41 -17.24 14.66
C LYS A 348 -24.91 -18.66 14.83
N THR A 349 -25.66 -18.93 15.90
CA THR A 349 -26.23 -20.26 16.18
C THR A 349 -27.75 -20.24 16.01
N PRO A 350 -28.40 -21.40 15.84
CA PRO A 350 -29.87 -21.48 15.86
C PRO A 350 -30.49 -20.92 17.15
N GLU A 351 -29.77 -21.01 18.27
CA GLU A 351 -30.21 -20.54 19.59
C GLU A 351 -29.90 -19.04 19.86
N GLY A 352 -29.22 -18.35 18.93
CA GLY A 352 -28.86 -16.94 19.05
C GLY A 352 -27.41 -16.68 18.66
N THR A 353 -26.55 -16.48 19.64
CA THR A 353 -25.11 -16.23 19.44
C THR A 353 -24.25 -17.19 20.25
N GLY A 354 -23.12 -17.56 19.69
CA GLY A 354 -22.11 -18.42 20.28
C GLY A 354 -20.83 -17.65 20.67
N PRO A 355 -19.70 -18.36 20.79
CA PRO A 355 -18.41 -17.77 21.11
C PRO A 355 -17.96 -16.71 20.09
N THR A 356 -17.13 -15.78 20.54
CA THR A 356 -16.44 -14.80 19.71
C THR A 356 -15.33 -15.47 18.91
N ILE A 357 -15.05 -14.97 17.69
CA ILE A 357 -13.86 -15.38 16.92
C ILE A 357 -12.60 -15.18 17.79
N ASN A 358 -11.79 -16.23 17.92
CA ASN A 358 -10.62 -16.23 18.79
C ASN A 358 -9.61 -15.12 18.39
N VAL A 359 -9.04 -14.42 19.37
CA VAL A 359 -8.11 -13.29 19.23
C VAL A 359 -6.76 -13.52 19.94
N ASP A 360 -6.48 -14.76 20.37
CA ASP A 360 -5.22 -15.12 21.00
C ASP A 360 -4.03 -14.71 20.11
N CYS A 361 -3.05 -13.99 20.67
CA CYS A 361 -1.92 -13.46 19.91
C CYS A 361 -1.16 -14.56 19.14
N ASP A 362 -1.02 -15.74 19.75
CA ASP A 362 -0.31 -16.89 19.21
C ASP A 362 -0.94 -17.43 17.92
N LEU A 363 -2.19 -17.09 17.59
CA LEU A 363 -2.80 -17.43 16.30
C LEU A 363 -2.05 -16.76 15.15
N CYS A 364 -1.60 -15.53 15.36
CA CYS A 364 -1.00 -14.68 14.33
C CYS A 364 0.52 -14.61 14.48
N HIS A 365 1.01 -14.47 15.71
CA HIS A 365 2.44 -14.37 15.96
C HIS A 365 2.83 -14.83 17.36
N VAL A 366 4.07 -15.31 17.50
CA VAL A 366 4.68 -15.57 18.82
C VAL A 366 5.86 -14.64 19.02
N GLU A 367 6.00 -14.09 20.23
CA GLU A 367 7.17 -13.32 20.61
C GLU A 367 8.35 -14.25 20.88
N LEU A 368 9.54 -13.87 20.43
CA LEU A 368 10.76 -14.58 20.76
C LEU A 368 11.36 -13.93 22.02
N GLU A 369 11.38 -14.68 23.13
CA GLU A 369 11.90 -14.22 24.42
C GLU A 369 13.41 -13.87 24.42
N GLN A 370 14.14 -14.21 23.36
CA GLN A 370 15.57 -13.96 23.21
C GLN A 370 15.85 -13.21 21.89
N PRO A 371 16.64 -12.11 21.90
CA PRO A 371 17.07 -11.47 20.67
C PRO A 371 17.94 -12.44 19.85
N ILE A 372 17.60 -12.63 18.58
CA ILE A 372 18.44 -13.35 17.63
C ILE A 372 19.68 -12.47 17.41
N LYS A 373 20.83 -12.89 17.97
CA LYS A 373 22.10 -12.19 17.86
C LYS A 373 22.73 -12.35 16.48
#